data_AF-M7SD35-F1
#
_entry.id   AF-M7SD35-F1
#
_cell.length_a   1.000
_cell.length_b   1.000
_cell.length_c   1.000
_cell.angle_alpha   90.00
_cell.angle_beta   90.00
_cell.angle_gamma   90.00
#
_symmetry.space_group_name_H-M   'P 1'
#
loop_
_entity.id
_entity.type
_entity.pdbx_description
1 polymer ?
#
loop_
_entity_poly.entity_id
_entity_poly.type
_entity_poly.pdbx_seq_one_letter_code
_entity_poly.pdbx_strand_id
1 'polypeptide(L)'
;MSKSTEVYPRLHDIARWAMVVCEILEVNIKTLEYVLDCHDHFMKELSDLEPKSTANPAIHGTHQYLRFYAHVIYSMNCRCASYRDRMKNEIQLVFNVVAQSEARASMAIAMATKADSETMKATSLVALVFLPPTFISAVFSTTFFQFGADPQSWEVSDKFWLYWAVVVPVTMGIYTMFKTLRSPYNK
;
A
#
# COMPACT_ATOMS: atom_id res chain seq x y z
N MET A 1 -13.56 2.48 6.62
CA MET A 1 -12.78 1.26 6.28
C MET A 1 -13.64 0.08 5.78
N SER A 2 -14.99 0.08 5.90
CA SER A 2 -15.81 -1.08 5.48
C SER A 2 -16.23 -1.12 4.00
N LYS A 3 -16.30 0.02 3.29
CA LYS A 3 -16.72 0.04 1.88
C LYS A 3 -15.72 -0.59 0.91
N SER A 4 -14.42 -0.58 1.22
CA SER A 4 -13.40 -1.18 0.37
C SER A 4 -13.44 -2.71 0.38
N THR A 5 -13.76 -3.33 1.52
CA THR A 5 -13.70 -4.78 1.72
C THR A 5 -14.72 -5.55 0.88
N GLU A 6 -15.88 -4.96 0.57
CA GLU A 6 -16.90 -5.56 -0.31
C GLU A 6 -16.68 -5.29 -1.81
N VAL A 7 -15.98 -4.21 -2.16
CA VAL A 7 -15.82 -3.78 -3.57
C VAL A 7 -14.80 -4.64 -4.29
N TYR A 8 -13.69 -5.03 -3.65
CA TYR A 8 -12.66 -5.85 -4.28
C TYR A 8 -13.12 -7.27 -4.67
N PRO A 9 -13.85 -8.02 -3.82
CA PRO A 9 -14.39 -9.33 -4.20
C PRO A 9 -15.37 -9.25 -5.37
N ARG A 10 -16.29 -8.28 -5.34
CA ARG A 10 -17.26 -8.08 -6.45
C ARG A 10 -16.57 -7.71 -7.76
N LEU A 11 -15.54 -6.85 -7.70
CA LEU A 11 -14.76 -6.45 -8.86
C LEU A 11 -13.99 -7.66 -9.45
N HIS A 12 -13.41 -8.48 -8.59
CA HIS A 12 -12.74 -9.71 -8.99
C HIS A 12 -13.70 -10.71 -9.65
N ASP A 13 -14.90 -10.87 -9.10
CA ASP A 13 -15.92 -11.75 -9.69
C ASP A 13 -16.38 -11.24 -11.06
N ILE A 14 -16.60 -9.92 -11.23
CA ILE A 14 -16.93 -9.32 -12.53
C ILE A 14 -15.80 -9.58 -13.54
N ALA A 15 -14.54 -9.39 -13.13
CA ALA A 15 -13.38 -9.68 -13.98
C ALA A 15 -13.34 -11.16 -14.38
N ARG A 16 -13.65 -12.08 -13.46
CA ARG A 16 -13.75 -13.52 -13.74
C ARG A 16 -14.81 -13.80 -14.80
N TRP A 17 -16.03 -13.28 -14.63
CA TRP A 17 -17.10 -13.45 -15.61
C TRP A 17 -16.74 -12.87 -16.97
N ALA A 18 -16.09 -11.70 -17.02
CA ALA A 18 -15.63 -11.12 -18.28
C ALA A 18 -14.60 -12.01 -19.01
N MET A 19 -13.67 -12.64 -18.26
CA MET A 19 -12.71 -13.59 -18.84
C MET A 19 -13.40 -14.84 -19.40
N VAL A 20 -14.37 -15.39 -18.66
CA VAL A 20 -15.16 -16.55 -19.13
C VAL A 20 -15.95 -16.22 -20.40
N VAL A 21 -16.52 -15.01 -20.50
CA VAL A 21 -17.20 -14.57 -21.74
C VAL A 21 -16.23 -14.52 -22.93
N CYS A 22 -15.00 -14.03 -22.74
CA CYS A 22 -14.00 -14.04 -23.81
C CYS A 22 -13.62 -15.48 -24.21
N GLU A 23 -13.45 -16.38 -23.25
CA GLU A 23 -13.15 -17.80 -23.51
C GLU A 23 -14.28 -18.46 -24.31
N ILE A 24 -15.53 -18.24 -23.91
CA ILE A 24 -16.71 -18.74 -24.63
C ILE A 24 -16.74 -18.19 -26.07
N LEU A 25 -16.42 -16.91 -26.29
CA LEU A 25 -16.33 -16.32 -27.63
C LEU A 25 -15.24 -17.00 -28.48
N GLU A 26 -14.05 -17.26 -27.92
CA GLU A 26 -12.97 -17.97 -28.61
C GLU A 26 -13.39 -19.37 -29.05
N VAL A 27 -14.09 -20.12 -28.19
CA VAL A 27 -14.64 -21.44 -28.55
C VAL A 27 -15.72 -21.32 -29.64
N ASN A 28 -16.65 -20.37 -29.52
CA ASN A 28 -17.71 -20.19 -30.50
C ASN A 28 -17.19 -19.82 -31.89
N ILE A 29 -16.09 -19.07 -31.98
CA ILE A 29 -15.41 -18.83 -33.27
C ILE A 29 -15.01 -20.15 -33.90
N LYS A 30 -14.34 -21.03 -33.14
CA LYS A 30 -13.89 -22.34 -33.65
C LYS A 30 -15.06 -23.21 -34.09
N THR A 31 -16.16 -23.19 -33.32
CA THR A 31 -17.38 -23.90 -33.70
C THR A 31 -17.97 -23.36 -35.00
N LEU A 32 -18.02 -22.04 -35.19
CA LEU A 32 -18.56 -21.45 -36.42
C LEU A 32 -17.66 -21.61 -37.64
N GLU A 33 -16.34 -21.58 -37.45
CA GLU A 33 -15.37 -21.94 -38.49
C GLU A 33 -15.63 -23.38 -38.98
N TYR A 34 -15.80 -24.33 -38.05
CA TYR A 34 -16.13 -25.71 -38.42
C TYR A 34 -17.47 -25.83 -39.15
N VAL A 35 -18.53 -25.16 -38.68
CA VAL A 35 -19.85 -25.18 -39.34
C VAL A 35 -19.78 -24.57 -40.74
N LEU A 36 -18.99 -23.50 -40.92
CA LEU A 36 -18.74 -22.90 -42.23
C LEU A 36 -18.03 -23.87 -43.17
N ASP A 37 -16.97 -24.54 -42.70
CA ASP A 37 -16.24 -25.53 -43.49
C ASP A 37 -17.14 -26.70 -43.92
N CYS A 38 -17.98 -27.21 -43.01
CA CYS A 38 -18.96 -28.25 -43.34
C CYS A 38 -19.98 -27.75 -44.38
N HIS A 39 -20.46 -26.51 -44.26
CA HIS A 39 -21.39 -25.93 -45.22
C HIS A 39 -20.73 -25.68 -46.59
N ASP A 40 -19.46 -25.27 -46.62
CA ASP A 40 -18.68 -25.12 -47.86
C ASP A 40 -18.50 -26.48 -48.55
N HIS A 41 -18.21 -27.55 -47.80
CA HIS A 41 -18.15 -28.91 -48.33
C HIS A 41 -19.48 -29.36 -48.92
N PHE A 42 -20.59 -29.13 -48.20
CA PHE A 42 -21.92 -29.45 -48.66
C PHE A 42 -22.30 -28.71 -49.95
N MET A 43 -22.00 -27.41 -50.04
CA MET A 43 -22.25 -26.63 -51.25
C MET A 43 -21.43 -27.15 -52.45
N LYS A 44 -20.20 -27.60 -52.20
CA LYS A 44 -19.34 -28.18 -53.23
C LYS A 44 -19.91 -29.50 -53.77
N GLU A 45 -20.29 -30.42 -52.88
CA GLU A 45 -20.95 -31.68 -53.27
C GLU A 45 -22.22 -31.44 -54.07
N LEU A 46 -23.04 -30.45 -53.67
CA LEU A 46 -24.25 -30.10 -54.42
C LEU A 46 -23.93 -29.55 -55.81
N SER A 47 -22.88 -28.74 -55.95
CA SER A 47 -22.45 -28.18 -57.24
C SER A 47 -21.88 -29.22 -58.19
N ASP A 48 -21.34 -30.33 -57.68
CA ASP A 48 -20.86 -31.45 -58.48
C ASP A 48 -22.03 -32.32 -59.00
N LEU A 49 -23.18 -32.30 -58.32
CA LEU A 49 -24.37 -33.10 -58.63
C LEU A 49 -25.40 -32.37 -59.52
N GLU A 50 -25.56 -31.04 -59.38
CA GLU A 50 -26.51 -30.25 -60.18
C GLU A 50 -25.82 -29.28 -61.18
N PRO A 51 -26.26 -29.21 -62.45
CA PRO A 51 -25.78 -28.19 -63.37
C PRO A 51 -26.17 -26.79 -62.88
N LYS A 52 -25.24 -25.82 -62.97
CA LYS A 52 -25.29 -24.43 -62.45
C LYS A 52 -26.58 -23.61 -62.64
N SER A 53 -27.53 -24.07 -63.45
CA SER A 53 -28.79 -23.37 -63.74
C SER A 53 -29.88 -23.54 -62.67
N THR A 54 -29.77 -24.49 -61.72
CA THR A 54 -30.78 -24.75 -60.67
C THR A 54 -30.32 -24.40 -59.25
N ALA A 55 -29.25 -23.60 -59.09
CA ALA A 55 -28.72 -23.25 -57.78
C ALA A 55 -29.80 -22.60 -56.87
N ASN A 56 -30.16 -23.29 -55.79
CA ASN A 56 -31.20 -22.85 -54.88
C ASN A 56 -30.77 -21.58 -54.12
N PRO A 57 -31.44 -20.42 -54.33
CA PRO A 57 -31.06 -19.16 -53.70
C PRO A 57 -31.14 -19.20 -52.17
N ALA A 58 -31.95 -20.09 -51.58
CA ALA A 58 -32.05 -20.24 -50.13
C ALA A 58 -30.76 -20.80 -49.51
N ILE A 59 -30.05 -21.69 -50.22
CA ILE A 59 -28.78 -22.29 -49.75
C ILE A 59 -27.68 -21.21 -49.74
N HIS A 60 -27.60 -20.41 -50.81
CA HIS A 60 -26.65 -19.30 -50.88
C HIS A 60 -26.94 -18.23 -49.81
N GLY A 61 -28.21 -17.89 -49.57
CA GLY A 61 -28.62 -16.99 -48.51
C GLY A 61 -28.19 -17.50 -47.12
N THR A 62 -28.42 -18.78 -46.84
CA THR A 62 -28.03 -19.42 -45.56
C THR A 62 -26.52 -19.32 -45.33
N HIS A 63 -25.73 -19.57 -46.37
CA HIS A 63 -24.27 -19.44 -46.30
C HIS A 63 -23.81 -18.01 -45.99
N GLN A 64 -24.43 -17.00 -46.63
CA GLN A 64 -24.13 -15.59 -46.37
C GLN A 64 -24.47 -15.20 -44.92
N TYR A 65 -25.62 -15.64 -44.39
CA TYR A 65 -25.97 -15.41 -42.98
C TYR A 65 -24.99 -16.06 -42.02
N LEU A 66 -24.55 -17.29 -42.30
CA LEU A 66 -23.58 -17.99 -41.47
C LEU A 66 -22.23 -17.24 -41.44
N ARG A 67 -21.76 -16.76 -42.59
CA ARG A 67 -20.56 -15.90 -42.65
C ARG A 67 -20.73 -14.58 -41.91
N PHE A 68 -21.90 -13.96 -42.00
CA PHE A 68 -22.21 -12.75 -41.25
C PHE A 68 -22.11 -12.98 -39.74
N TYR A 69 -22.74 -14.03 -39.21
CA TYR A 69 -22.69 -14.34 -37.78
C TYR A 69 -21.28 -14.72 -37.31
N ALA A 70 -20.52 -15.47 -38.11
CA ALA A 70 -19.12 -15.77 -37.82
C ALA A 70 -18.29 -14.49 -37.70
N HIS A 71 -18.51 -13.52 -38.60
CA HIS A 71 -17.82 -12.23 -38.55
C HIS A 71 -18.24 -11.40 -37.33
N VAL A 72 -19.52 -11.40 -36.96
CA VAL A 72 -20.00 -10.71 -35.75
C VAL A 72 -19.32 -11.27 -34.50
N ILE A 73 -19.29 -12.59 -34.34
CA ILE A 73 -18.68 -13.25 -33.18
C ILE A 73 -17.15 -13.02 -33.16
N TYR A 74 -16.49 -13.07 -34.32
CA TYR A 74 -15.08 -12.67 -34.44
C TYR A 74 -14.85 -11.23 -33.95
N SER A 75 -15.65 -10.28 -34.41
CA SER A 75 -15.54 -8.87 -34.00
C SER A 75 -15.77 -8.66 -32.50
N MET A 76 -16.71 -9.41 -31.90
CA MET A 76 -16.97 -9.39 -30.46
C MET A 76 -15.78 -9.96 -29.67
N ASN A 77 -15.15 -11.02 -30.16
CA ASN A 77 -13.95 -11.58 -29.53
C ASN A 77 -12.78 -10.58 -29.55
N CYS A 78 -12.54 -9.90 -30.67
CA CYS A 78 -11.52 -8.84 -30.75
C CYS A 78 -11.77 -7.73 -29.72
N ARG A 79 -13.04 -7.33 -29.55
CA ARG A 79 -13.44 -6.35 -28.52
C ARG A 79 -13.21 -6.88 -27.11
N CYS A 80 -13.54 -8.15 -26.85
CA CYS A 80 -13.32 -8.81 -25.58
C CYS A 80 -11.83 -8.84 -25.21
N ALA A 81 -10.96 -9.18 -26.17
CA ALA A 81 -9.51 -9.15 -26.00
C ALA A 81 -9.00 -7.74 -25.64
N SER A 82 -9.47 -6.71 -26.36
CA SER A 82 -9.10 -5.31 -26.04
C SER A 82 -9.55 -4.89 -24.63
N TYR A 83 -10.76 -5.25 -24.21
CA TYR A 83 -11.23 -4.96 -22.85
C TYR A 83 -10.46 -5.73 -21.78
N ARG A 84 -10.11 -6.99 -22.04
CA ARG A 84 -9.26 -7.80 -21.16
C ARG A 84 -7.91 -7.14 -20.92
N ASP A 85 -7.28 -6.62 -21.97
CA ASP A 85 -5.97 -5.95 -21.85
C ASP A 85 -6.09 -4.59 -21.14
N ARG A 86 -7.14 -3.82 -21.45
CA ARG A 86 -7.42 -2.56 -20.74
C ARG A 86 -7.67 -2.78 -19.25
N MET A 87 -8.47 -3.77 -18.89
CA MET A 87 -8.77 -4.10 -17.49
C MET A 87 -7.49 -4.43 -16.72
N LYS A 88 -6.59 -5.23 -17.31
CA LYS A 88 -5.29 -5.53 -16.70
C LYS A 88 -4.45 -4.26 -16.49
N ASN A 89 -4.40 -3.38 -17.49
CA ASN A 89 -3.66 -2.12 -17.40
C ASN A 89 -4.23 -1.18 -16.33
N GLU A 90 -5.57 -1.07 -16.24
CA GLU A 90 -6.24 -0.26 -15.21
C GLU A 90 -5.99 -0.80 -13.80
N ILE A 91 -6.05 -2.12 -13.60
CA ILE A 91 -5.71 -2.76 -12.31
C ILE A 91 -4.26 -2.40 -11.92
N GLN A 92 -3.32 -2.57 -12.84
CA GLN A 92 -1.91 -2.25 -12.59
C GLN A 92 -1.70 -0.76 -12.26
N LEU A 93 -2.40 0.14 -12.96
CA LEU A 93 -2.36 1.56 -12.67
C LEU A 93 -2.88 1.86 -11.26
N VAL A 94 -4.02 1.28 -10.87
CA VAL A 94 -4.60 1.48 -9.53
C VAL A 94 -3.63 0.99 -8.45
N PHE A 95 -3.01 -0.19 -8.62
CA PHE A 95 -1.98 -0.67 -7.68
C PHE A 95 -0.81 0.29 -7.55
N ASN A 96 -0.28 0.80 -8.66
CA ASN A 96 0.82 1.78 -8.64
C ASN A 96 0.42 3.07 -7.93
N VAL A 97 -0.80 3.58 -8.16
CA VAL A 97 -1.33 4.78 -7.51
C VAL A 97 -1.51 4.57 -6.00
N VAL A 98 -2.07 3.43 -5.59
CA VAL A 98 -2.24 3.08 -4.16
C VAL A 98 -0.87 2.97 -3.49
N ALA A 99 0.07 2.22 -4.07
CA ALA A 99 1.43 2.10 -3.55
C ALA A 99 2.14 3.44 -3.44
N GLN A 100 1.96 4.34 -4.42
CA GLN A 100 2.49 5.70 -4.36
C GLN A 100 1.85 6.51 -3.22
N SER A 101 0.53 6.37 -3.00
CA SER A 101 -0.17 7.05 -1.91
C SER A 101 0.31 6.57 -0.54
N GLU A 102 0.51 5.25 -0.37
CA GLU A 102 1.02 4.64 0.85
C GLU A 102 2.47 5.07 1.10
N ALA A 103 3.30 5.12 0.06
CA ALA A 103 4.68 5.62 0.16
C ALA A 103 4.71 7.08 0.62
N ARG A 104 3.82 7.94 0.09
CA ARG A 104 3.70 9.35 0.53
C ARG A 104 3.23 9.45 1.97
N ALA A 105 2.24 8.66 2.38
CA ALA A 105 1.76 8.63 3.76
C ALA A 105 2.86 8.17 4.73
N SER A 106 3.59 7.11 4.37
CA SER A 106 4.74 6.61 5.13
C SER A 106 5.85 7.65 5.24
N MET A 107 6.17 8.36 4.15
CA MET A 107 7.13 9.47 4.17
C MET A 107 6.67 10.62 5.08
N ALA A 108 5.40 11.00 5.04
CA ALA A 108 4.85 12.04 5.91
C ALA A 108 4.92 11.64 7.39
N ILE A 109 4.59 10.38 7.71
CA ILE A 109 4.75 9.81 9.06
C ILE A 109 6.22 9.83 9.46
N ALA A 110 7.14 9.37 8.61
CA ALA A 110 8.57 9.36 8.91
C ALA A 110 9.12 10.79 9.16
N MET A 111 8.67 11.78 8.41
CA MET A 111 9.02 13.19 8.64
C MET A 111 8.47 13.70 9.97
N ALA A 112 7.19 13.41 10.29
CA ALA A 112 6.58 13.78 11.56
C ALA A 112 7.30 13.10 12.75
N THR A 113 7.58 11.80 12.66
CA THR A 113 8.34 11.03 13.65
C THR A 113 9.76 11.56 13.82
N LYS A 114 10.41 12.03 12.74
CA LYS A 114 11.73 12.66 12.83
C LYS A 114 11.67 13.98 13.61
N ALA A 115 10.69 14.84 13.33
CA ALA A 115 10.49 16.09 14.06
C ALA A 115 10.11 15.84 15.54
N ASP A 116 9.26 14.85 15.80
CA ASP A 116 8.92 14.41 17.15
C ASP A 116 10.15 13.84 17.88
N SER A 117 11.00 13.07 17.18
CA SER A 117 12.26 12.59 17.73
C SER A 117 13.17 13.75 18.14
N GLU A 118 13.29 14.81 17.34
CA GLU A 118 14.05 16.01 17.71
C GLU A 118 13.51 16.66 18.98
N THR A 119 12.19 16.74 19.12
CA THR A 119 11.52 17.25 20.32
C THR A 119 11.76 16.35 21.54
N MET A 120 11.62 15.03 21.39
CA MET A 120 11.90 14.05 22.43
C MET A 120 13.35 14.12 22.91
N LYS A 121 14.29 14.35 22.00
CA LYS A 121 15.72 14.51 22.32
C LYS A 121 15.94 15.76 23.18
N ALA A 122 15.24 16.86 22.90
CA ALA A 122 15.33 18.09 23.68
C ALA A 122 14.73 17.91 25.08
N THR A 123 13.52 17.35 25.20
CA THR A 123 12.88 17.13 26.50
C THR A 123 13.65 16.14 27.38
N SER A 124 14.21 15.09 26.78
CA SER A 124 15.07 14.13 27.50
C SER A 124 16.33 14.80 28.03
N LEU A 125 16.94 15.71 27.28
CA LEU A 125 18.10 16.47 27.73
C LEU A 125 17.74 17.38 28.91
N VAL A 126 16.58 18.05 28.86
CA VAL A 126 16.08 18.87 29.97
C VAL A 126 15.91 18.01 31.22
N ALA A 127 15.23 16.86 31.12
CA ALA A 127 15.08 15.94 32.25
C ALA A 127 16.44 15.48 32.82
N LEU A 128 17.41 15.18 31.96
CA LEU A 128 18.76 14.77 32.36
C LEU A 128 19.50 15.81 33.21
N VAL A 129 19.28 17.10 32.92
CA VAL A 129 19.93 18.21 33.61
C VAL A 129 19.24 18.54 34.92
N PHE A 130 17.91 18.41 35.01
CA PHE A 130 17.16 18.79 36.21
C PHE A 130 17.02 17.66 37.24
N LEU A 131 16.83 16.42 36.80
CA LEU A 131 16.45 15.32 37.70
C LEU A 131 17.55 14.96 38.74
N PRO A 132 18.86 14.86 38.37
CA PRO A 132 19.90 14.55 39.35
C PRO A 132 20.10 15.66 40.41
N PRO A 133 20.23 16.96 40.04
CA PRO A 133 20.28 18.03 41.02
C PRO A 133 19.05 18.10 41.93
N THR A 134 17.84 17.89 41.40
CA THR A 134 16.61 17.91 42.22
C THR A 134 16.58 16.76 43.23
N PHE A 135 16.98 15.55 42.83
CA PHE A 135 17.07 14.41 43.75
C PHE A 135 18.09 14.66 44.85
N ILE A 136 19.30 15.11 44.47
CA ILE A 136 20.38 15.41 45.41
C ILE A 136 19.96 16.55 46.35
N SER A 137 19.35 17.60 45.82
CA SER A 137 18.80 18.71 46.62
C SER A 137 17.77 18.23 47.64
N ALA A 138 16.85 17.34 47.28
CA ALA A 138 15.87 16.79 48.22
C ALA A 138 16.51 15.99 49.37
N VAL A 139 17.52 15.16 49.05
CA VAL A 139 18.26 14.37 50.05
C VAL A 139 19.06 15.27 51.01
N PHE A 140 19.66 16.34 50.49
CA PHE A 140 20.50 17.24 51.27
C PHE A 140 19.73 18.39 51.95
N SER A 141 18.52 18.72 51.49
CA SER A 141 17.66 19.75 52.08
C SER A 141 17.17 19.38 53.47
N THR A 142 17.08 18.09 53.81
CA THR A 142 16.67 17.65 55.15
C THR A 142 17.83 17.61 56.14
N THR A 143 19.08 17.64 55.65
CA THR A 143 20.30 17.45 56.45
C THR A 143 21.13 18.72 56.63
N PHE A 144 21.03 19.71 55.74
CA PHE A 144 21.82 20.95 55.83
C PHE A 144 21.10 22.15 56.45
N PHE A 145 19.77 22.19 56.47
CA PHE A 145 19.02 23.24 57.17
C PHE A 145 18.79 22.82 58.63
N GLN A 146 19.73 23.13 59.52
CA GLN A 146 19.48 23.12 60.96
C GLN A 146 18.78 24.44 61.32
N PHE A 147 17.49 24.38 61.66
CA PHE A 147 16.79 25.50 62.28
C PHE A 147 17.34 25.65 63.71
N GLY A 148 18.29 26.56 63.88
CA GLY A 148 18.77 26.97 65.20
C GLY A 148 17.61 27.48 66.06
N ALA A 149 17.77 27.42 67.38
CA ALA A 149 16.75 27.76 68.37
C ALA A 149 16.31 29.25 68.36
N ASP A 150 16.82 30.08 67.44
CA ASP A 150 16.46 31.49 67.30
C ASP A 150 15.61 31.75 66.04
N PRO A 151 14.44 32.43 66.14
CA PRO A 151 13.51 32.60 65.02
C PRO A 151 13.97 33.55 63.90
N GLN A 152 15.15 34.19 64.01
CA GLN A 152 15.55 35.30 63.14
C GLN A 152 16.81 35.07 62.26
N SER A 153 17.54 33.96 62.37
CA SER A 153 18.72 33.69 61.53
C SER A 153 18.53 32.45 60.65
N TRP A 154 18.44 32.65 59.33
CA TRP A 154 18.63 31.57 58.36
C TRP A 154 20.13 31.28 58.22
N GLU A 155 20.66 30.38 59.05
CA GLU A 155 22.06 29.93 58.92
C GLU A 155 22.18 28.82 57.87
N VAL A 156 22.94 29.09 56.80
CA VAL A 156 23.34 28.09 55.82
C VAL A 156 24.56 27.34 56.36
N SER A 157 24.51 26.01 56.43
CA SER A 157 25.63 25.20 56.90
C SER A 157 26.89 25.39 56.04
N ASP A 158 28.06 25.55 56.68
CA ASP A 158 29.39 25.65 56.04
C ASP A 158 29.73 24.49 55.08
N LYS A 159 28.98 23.38 55.16
CA LYS A 159 29.15 22.19 54.32
C LYS A 159 28.38 22.26 52.99
N PHE A 160 27.74 23.39 52.66
CA PHE A 160 27.01 23.61 51.40
C PHE A 160 27.87 23.33 50.15
N TRP A 161 29.18 23.49 50.23
CA TRP A 161 30.11 23.16 49.13
C TRP A 161 30.03 21.67 48.70
N LEU A 162 29.65 20.76 49.61
CA LEU A 162 29.51 19.33 49.31
C LEU A 162 28.38 19.04 48.30
N TYR A 163 27.35 19.89 48.25
CA TYR A 163 26.29 19.79 47.24
C TYR A 163 26.88 19.87 45.82
N TRP A 164 27.69 20.89 45.56
CA TRP A 164 28.32 21.09 44.24
C TRP A 164 29.33 19.99 43.92
N ALA A 165 30.07 19.51 44.93
CA ALA A 165 31.03 18.42 44.78
C ALA A 165 30.39 17.08 44.35
N VAL A 166 29.11 16.85 44.67
CA VAL A 166 28.38 15.61 44.31
C VAL A 166 27.53 15.80 43.05
N VAL A 167 26.85 16.95 42.91
CA VAL A 167 25.95 17.20 41.78
C VAL A 167 26.69 17.25 40.44
N VAL A 168 27.85 17.92 40.39
CA VAL A 168 28.58 18.13 39.13
C VAL A 168 29.09 16.81 38.54
N PRO A 169 29.77 15.91 39.29
CA PRO A 169 30.22 14.62 38.76
C PRO A 169 29.06 13.70 38.34
N VAL A 170 27.98 13.66 39.11
CA VAL A 170 26.81 12.81 38.81
C VAL A 170 26.15 13.26 37.51
N THR A 171 25.91 14.57 37.35
CA THR A 171 25.30 15.11 36.12
C THR A 171 26.19 14.88 34.90
N MET A 172 27.51 15.06 35.04
CA MET A 172 28.50 14.71 33.99
C MET A 172 28.50 13.22 33.65
N GLY A 173 28.41 12.33 34.64
CA GLY A 173 28.35 10.88 34.42
C GLY A 173 27.11 10.47 33.63
N ILE A 174 25.94 10.98 33.99
CA ILE A 174 24.68 10.66 33.30
C ILE A 174 24.67 11.29 31.88
N TYR A 175 25.21 12.50 31.71
CA TYR A 175 25.37 13.12 30.39
C TYR A 175 26.30 12.33 29.47
N THR A 176 27.47 11.91 29.97
CA THR A 176 28.42 11.11 29.19
C THR A 176 27.85 9.74 28.84
N MET A 177 27.11 9.10 29.74
CA MET A 177 26.36 7.86 29.47
C MET A 177 25.30 8.07 28.38
N PHE A 178 24.47 9.11 28.48
CA PHE A 178 23.46 9.44 27.48
C PHE A 178 24.07 9.72 26.10
N LYS A 179 25.17 10.47 26.06
CA LYS A 179 25.93 10.75 24.84
C LYS A 179 26.53 9.46 24.24
N THR A 180 27.08 8.58 25.08
CA THR A 180 27.73 7.33 24.64
C THR A 180 26.73 6.31 24.12
N LEU A 181 25.60 6.09 24.82
CA LEU A 181 24.51 5.20 24.39
C LEU A 181 23.87 5.62 23.07
N ARG A 182 23.99 6.91 22.71
CA ARG A 182 23.44 7.48 21.49
C ARG A 182 24.44 7.53 20.32
N SER A 183 25.73 7.39 20.62
CA SER A 183 26.79 7.32 19.61
C SER A 183 26.81 6.08 18.69
N PRO A 184 26.26 4.88 19.03
CA PRO A 184 26.37 3.71 18.16
C PRO A 184 25.42 3.72 16.95
N TYR A 185 24.58 4.76 16.75
CA TYR A 185 23.58 4.79 15.66
C TYR A 185 23.90 5.79 14.53
N ASN A 186 25.15 6.24 14.39
CA ASN A 186 25.58 7.18 13.34
C ASN A 186 26.85 6.74 12.61
N LYS A 187 27.01 5.43 12.41
CA LYS A 187 27.99 4.83 11.49
C LYS A 187 27.27 3.95 10.50
#